data_AF-A0A4P7DQ88-F1
#
_entry.id   AF-A0A4P7DQ88-F1
#
_cell.length_a   1.000
_cell.length_b   1.000
_cell.length_c   1.000
_cell.angle_alpha   90.00
_cell.angle_beta   90.00
_cell.angle_gamma   90.00
#
_symmetry.space_group_name_H-M   'P 1'
#
loop_
_entity.id
_entity.type
_entity.pdbx_description
1 polymer ?
#
loop_
_entity_poly.entity_id
_entity_poly.type
_entity_poly.pdbx_seq_one_letter_code
_entity_poly.pdbx_strand_id
1 'polypeptide(L)'
;MKKIAGLIVLCSVLLLSGCQVNKKAQIKALADCEYDVASVEQVKFNGKNLSSYKGADGNYNISSLAGLAVALFSKELPLEGKVNLKITNPEVKKAAFNSFKYIIEVQGSPLFEGKVDQNVNLGQGESAIVPMTFKANIFNKAKENGFENFFDELFNKKSEGFIALKIKPSINIAGQNIYYPSYITVDKNFGKKLFDLFGK
;
A
#
# COMPACT_ATOMS: atom_id res chain seq x y z
N MET A 1 -10.18 11.13 57.60
CA MET A 1 -10.37 11.81 56.29
C MET A 1 -9.13 11.75 55.39
N LYS A 2 -7.92 12.13 55.85
CA LYS A 2 -6.68 12.09 55.03
C LYS A 2 -6.32 10.71 54.45
N LYS A 3 -6.58 9.62 55.20
CA LYS A 3 -6.35 8.23 54.75
C LYS A 3 -7.31 7.75 53.64
N ILE A 4 -8.54 8.28 53.62
CA ILE A 4 -9.56 7.94 52.61
C ILE A 4 -9.28 8.70 51.31
N ALA A 5 -8.87 9.98 51.41
CA ALA A 5 -8.44 10.77 50.27
C ALA A 5 -7.23 10.16 49.54
N GLY A 6 -6.25 9.64 50.29
CA GLY A 6 -5.08 8.95 49.69
C GLY A 6 -5.44 7.67 48.93
N LEU A 7 -6.42 6.90 49.41
CA LEU A 7 -6.86 5.66 48.76
C LEU A 7 -7.62 5.93 47.45
N ILE A 8 -8.41 7.01 47.39
CA ILE A 8 -9.15 7.42 46.19
C ILE A 8 -8.19 7.92 45.09
N VAL A 9 -7.15 8.67 45.46
CA VAL A 9 -6.12 9.13 44.51
C VAL A 9 -5.32 7.95 43.96
N LEU A 10 -4.96 6.96 44.80
CA LEU A 10 -4.24 5.77 44.36
C LEU A 10 -5.09 4.88 43.42
N CYS A 11 -6.38 4.70 43.71
CA CYS A 11 -7.31 4.00 42.81
C CYS A 11 -7.49 4.72 41.47
N SER A 12 -7.49 6.06 41.46
CA SER A 12 -7.65 6.85 40.24
C SER A 12 -6.44 6.73 39.30
N VAL A 13 -5.23 6.60 39.86
CA VAL A 13 -3.99 6.38 39.07
C VAL A 13 -3.95 4.98 38.45
N LEU A 14 -4.50 3.96 39.12
CA LEU A 14 -4.55 2.58 38.60
C LEU A 14 -5.60 2.38 37.48
N LEU A 15 -6.64 3.22 37.41
CA LEU A 15 -7.66 3.13 36.34
C LEU A 15 -7.22 3.77 35.02
N LEU A 16 -6.22 4.66 35.04
CA LEU A 16 -5.76 5.38 33.83
C LEU A 16 -4.74 4.59 33.01
N SER A 17 -4.07 3.58 33.58
CA SER A 17 -3.06 2.76 32.90
C SER A 17 -3.65 1.70 31.96
N GLY A 18 -4.92 1.30 32.14
CA GLY A 18 -5.58 0.28 31.31
C GLY A 18 -5.92 0.74 29.87
N CYS A 19 -6.24 2.02 29.67
CA CYS A 19 -6.60 2.55 28.34
C CYS A 19 -5.41 2.69 27.38
N GLN A 20 -4.18 2.73 27.88
CA GLN A 20 -2.96 2.91 27.07
C GLN A 20 -2.47 1.58 26.46
N VAL A 21 -2.61 0.47 27.18
CA VAL A 21 -2.13 -0.86 26.77
C VAL A 21 -2.88 -1.38 25.54
N ASN A 22 -4.17 -1.10 25.44
CA ASN A 22 -4.97 -1.49 24.28
C ASN A 22 -4.56 -0.79 22.97
N LYS A 23 -4.01 0.43 23.04
CA LYS A 23 -3.68 1.23 21.85
C LYS A 23 -2.44 0.69 21.13
N LYS A 24 -1.37 0.39 21.87
CA LYS A 24 -0.16 -0.23 21.32
C LYS A 24 -0.46 -1.61 20.74
N ALA A 25 -1.32 -2.37 21.41
CA ALA A 25 -1.73 -3.69 20.97
C ALA A 25 -2.56 -3.64 19.67
N GLN A 26 -3.48 -2.68 19.53
CA GLN A 26 -4.24 -2.47 18.28
C GLN A 26 -3.32 -2.06 17.13
N ILE A 27 -2.48 -1.05 17.33
CA ILE A 27 -1.52 -0.60 16.31
C ILE A 27 -0.61 -1.74 15.87
N LYS A 28 -0.17 -2.59 16.80
CA LYS A 28 0.62 -3.78 16.48
C LYS A 28 -0.19 -4.83 15.70
N ALA A 29 -1.42 -5.12 16.09
CA ALA A 29 -2.29 -6.06 15.35
C ALA A 29 -2.51 -5.62 13.90
N LEU A 30 -2.52 -4.31 13.61
CA LEU A 30 -2.54 -3.82 12.23
C LEU A 30 -1.25 -4.14 11.49
N ALA A 31 -0.10 -3.91 12.10
CA ALA A 31 1.19 -4.23 11.48
C ALA A 31 1.35 -5.73 11.22
N ASP A 32 0.68 -6.57 12.02
CA ASP A 32 0.68 -8.03 11.92
C ASP A 32 -0.44 -8.58 11.00
N CYS A 33 -1.27 -7.72 10.39
CA CYS A 33 -2.26 -8.15 9.39
C CYS A 33 -1.58 -8.72 8.14
N GLU A 34 -2.28 -9.64 7.47
CA GLU A 34 -1.87 -10.15 6.16
C GLU A 34 -2.43 -9.26 5.06
N TYR A 35 -1.59 -8.97 4.06
CA TYR A 35 -1.91 -8.10 2.95
C TYR A 35 -1.80 -8.87 1.64
N ASP A 36 -2.86 -8.85 0.85
CA ASP A 36 -2.89 -9.51 -0.44
C ASP A 36 -3.61 -8.69 -1.51
N VAL A 37 -3.20 -8.86 -2.76
CA VAL A 37 -3.82 -8.15 -3.89
C VAL A 37 -5.04 -8.94 -4.35
N ALA A 38 -6.25 -8.43 -4.09
CA ALA A 38 -7.47 -9.09 -4.51
C ALA A 38 -7.74 -8.91 -6.00
N SER A 39 -7.59 -7.69 -6.51
CA SER A 39 -7.73 -7.38 -7.92
C SER A 39 -6.96 -6.12 -8.29
N VAL A 40 -6.71 -5.97 -9.59
CA VAL A 40 -6.16 -4.75 -10.17
C VAL A 40 -7.00 -4.34 -11.36
N GLU A 41 -7.37 -3.07 -11.38
CA GLU A 41 -8.37 -2.53 -12.28
C GLU A 41 -7.85 -1.24 -12.93
N GLN A 42 -8.36 -0.96 -14.14
CA GLN A 42 -8.20 0.34 -14.81
C GLN A 42 -6.74 0.79 -14.98
N VAL A 43 -5.83 -0.16 -15.21
CA VAL A 43 -4.42 0.17 -15.33
C VAL A 43 -4.13 0.76 -16.68
N LYS A 44 -3.61 1.98 -16.65
CA LYS A 44 -3.29 2.76 -17.82
C LYS A 44 -1.84 3.18 -17.81
N PHE A 45 -1.23 3.05 -18.98
CA PHE A 45 0.11 3.54 -19.25
C PHE A 45 0.04 4.51 -20.42
N ASN A 46 0.52 5.74 -20.19
CA ASN A 46 0.44 6.85 -21.12
C ASN A 46 -0.99 7.11 -21.65
N GLY A 47 -1.96 7.06 -20.74
CA GLY A 47 -3.38 7.32 -21.03
C GLY A 47 -4.14 6.18 -21.72
N LYS A 48 -3.48 5.08 -22.11
CA LYS A 48 -4.13 3.89 -22.71
C LYS A 48 -4.12 2.72 -21.74
N ASN A 49 -5.13 1.85 -21.85
CA ASN A 49 -5.17 0.62 -21.05
C ASN A 49 -3.91 -0.22 -21.29
N LEU A 50 -3.28 -0.71 -20.23
CA LEU A 50 -2.02 -1.46 -20.31
C LEU A 50 -2.17 -2.71 -21.20
N SER A 51 -3.34 -3.36 -21.16
CA SER A 51 -3.67 -4.51 -22.01
C SER A 51 -3.58 -4.22 -23.52
N SER A 52 -3.68 -2.96 -23.95
CA SER A 52 -3.51 -2.59 -25.36
C SER A 52 -2.08 -2.76 -25.88
N TYR A 53 -1.12 -2.94 -24.98
CA TYR A 53 0.29 -3.17 -25.29
C TYR A 53 0.69 -4.65 -25.23
N LYS A 54 -0.24 -5.54 -24.90
CA LYS A 54 0.01 -6.99 -24.82
C LYS A 54 0.07 -7.57 -26.23
N GLY A 55 1.20 -8.20 -26.57
CA GLY A 55 1.45 -8.87 -27.83
C GLY A 55 0.79 -10.25 -27.91
N ALA A 56 0.83 -10.85 -29.11
CA ALA A 56 0.33 -12.19 -29.35
C ALA A 56 1.12 -13.29 -28.62
N ASP A 57 2.37 -13.00 -28.25
CA ASP A 57 3.24 -13.84 -27.43
C ASP A 57 2.93 -13.72 -25.92
N GLY A 58 2.00 -12.84 -25.54
CA GLY A 58 1.61 -12.58 -24.16
C GLY A 58 2.48 -11.55 -23.43
N ASN A 59 3.56 -11.07 -24.04
CA ASN A 59 4.45 -10.06 -23.46
C ASN A 59 3.95 -8.65 -23.76
N TYR A 60 4.30 -7.69 -22.92
CA TYR A 60 4.03 -6.27 -23.16
C TYR A 60 5.11 -5.66 -24.04
N ASN A 61 4.71 -5.15 -25.20
CA ASN A 61 5.58 -4.54 -26.20
C ASN A 61 5.46 -3.01 -26.13
N ILE A 62 6.14 -2.43 -25.14
CA ILE A 62 6.09 -0.99 -24.86
C ILE A 62 7.08 -0.20 -25.74
N SER A 63 8.21 -0.81 -26.10
CA SER A 63 9.34 -0.17 -26.79
C SER A 63 9.09 0.21 -28.26
N SER A 64 8.11 -0.39 -28.93
CA SER A 64 7.85 -0.18 -30.37
C SER A 64 6.88 0.98 -30.68
N LEU A 65 6.41 1.69 -29.67
CA LEU A 65 5.26 2.58 -29.81
C LEU A 65 5.68 4.01 -30.15
N ALA A 66 5.21 4.51 -31.30
CA ALA A 66 5.29 5.93 -31.66
C ALA A 66 4.74 6.89 -30.59
N GLY A 67 3.83 6.41 -29.73
CA GLY A 67 3.30 7.15 -28.57
C GLY A 67 4.31 7.39 -27.44
N LEU A 68 5.41 6.63 -27.38
CA LEU A 68 6.52 6.91 -26.46
C LEU A 68 7.30 8.14 -26.88
N ALA A 69 7.46 8.43 -28.18
CA ALA A 69 8.28 9.57 -28.62
C ALA A 69 7.81 10.87 -27.97
N VAL A 70 6.50 11.16 -28.02
CA VAL A 70 5.91 12.34 -27.37
C VAL A 70 6.12 12.31 -25.86
N ALA A 71 5.91 11.17 -25.21
CA ALA A 71 6.11 10.99 -23.77
C ALA A 71 7.58 11.15 -23.35
N LEU A 72 8.51 10.74 -24.19
CA LEU A 72 9.95 10.89 -24.00
C LEU A 72 10.38 12.36 -24.16
N PHE A 73 9.80 13.08 -25.13
CA PHE A 73 10.01 14.52 -25.30
C PHE A 73 9.44 15.33 -24.14
N SER A 74 8.21 15.03 -23.71
CA SER A 74 7.57 15.71 -22.57
C SER A 74 8.14 15.30 -21.23
N LYS A 75 8.92 14.20 -21.18
CA LYS A 75 9.43 13.58 -19.95
C LYS A 75 8.31 13.12 -19.01
N GLU A 76 7.16 12.78 -19.58
CA GLU A 76 5.96 12.36 -18.86
C GLU A 76 5.56 10.96 -19.31
N LEU A 77 5.76 9.98 -18.43
CA LEU A 77 5.32 8.60 -18.60
C LEU A 77 4.37 8.23 -17.46
N PRO A 78 3.09 8.64 -17.53
CA PRO A 78 2.13 8.37 -16.47
C PRO A 78 1.74 6.89 -16.47
N LEU A 79 1.87 6.27 -15.31
CA LEU A 79 1.33 4.96 -14.97
C LEU A 79 0.30 5.15 -13.86
N GLU A 80 -0.93 4.70 -14.09
CA GLU A 80 -2.03 4.83 -13.14
C GLU A 80 -2.86 3.56 -13.08
N GLY A 81 -3.56 3.37 -11.97
CA GLY A 81 -4.37 2.19 -11.74
C GLY A 81 -5.09 2.18 -10.41
N LYS A 82 -5.98 1.20 -10.25
CA LYS A 82 -6.68 0.90 -8.99
C LYS A 82 -6.30 -0.50 -8.51
N VAL A 83 -5.88 -0.61 -7.26
CA VAL A 83 -5.53 -1.87 -6.60
C VAL A 83 -6.52 -2.10 -5.47
N ASN A 84 -7.21 -3.24 -5.48
CA ASN A 84 -8.06 -3.64 -4.37
C ASN A 84 -7.26 -4.54 -3.44
N LEU A 85 -6.84 -3.99 -2.30
CA LEU A 85 -6.02 -4.68 -1.31
C LEU A 85 -6.93 -5.44 -0.34
N LYS A 86 -6.79 -6.76 -0.27
CA LYS A 86 -7.36 -7.58 0.79
C LYS A 86 -6.47 -7.50 2.02
N ILE A 87 -7.08 -7.19 3.15
CA ILE A 87 -6.41 -7.15 4.45
C ILE A 87 -7.11 -8.16 5.33
N THR A 88 -6.35 -9.10 5.90
CA THR A 88 -6.87 -10.16 6.78
C THR A 88 -6.21 -10.02 8.15
N ASN A 89 -6.99 -10.11 9.23
CA ASN A 89 -6.45 -10.10 10.58
C ASN A 89 -6.25 -11.55 11.07
N PRO A 90 -5.02 -12.08 11.13
CA PRO A 90 -4.78 -13.42 11.67
C PRO A 90 -4.82 -13.44 13.21
N GLU A 91 -4.68 -12.28 13.85
CA GLU A 91 -4.55 -12.16 15.30
C GLU A 91 -5.90 -12.25 16.01
N VAL A 92 -5.88 -12.80 17.24
CA VAL A 92 -7.05 -12.80 18.13
C VAL A 92 -7.47 -11.36 18.48
N LYS A 93 -6.51 -10.44 18.50
CA LYS A 93 -6.74 -9.04 18.79
C LYS A 93 -7.37 -8.36 17.59
N LYS A 94 -8.42 -7.59 17.87
CA LYS A 94 -9.10 -6.75 16.89
C LYS A 94 -8.13 -5.76 16.22
N ALA A 95 -8.10 -5.75 14.90
CA ALA A 95 -7.38 -4.78 14.09
C ALA A 95 -8.35 -3.73 13.55
N ALA A 96 -8.20 -2.47 13.95
CA ALA A 96 -8.98 -1.37 13.44
C ALA A 96 -8.11 -0.18 12.99
N PHE A 97 -8.28 0.28 11.75
CA PHE A 97 -7.73 1.56 11.27
C PHE A 97 -8.83 2.43 10.67
N ASN A 98 -8.57 3.73 10.64
CA ASN A 98 -9.44 4.72 10.03
C ASN A 98 -8.86 5.28 8.72
N SER A 99 -7.54 5.29 8.63
CA SER A 99 -6.81 5.70 7.42
C SER A 99 -5.43 5.04 7.39
N PHE A 100 -4.84 4.95 6.21
CA PHE A 100 -3.41 4.69 6.09
C PHE A 100 -2.81 5.50 4.96
N LYS A 101 -1.53 5.84 5.10
CA LYS A 101 -0.71 6.29 3.97
C LYS A 101 -0.04 5.09 3.34
N TYR A 102 0.26 5.14 2.06
CA TYR A 102 0.99 4.08 1.38
C TYR A 102 2.00 4.65 0.40
N ILE A 103 3.06 3.87 0.17
CA ILE A 103 4.10 4.15 -0.81
C ILE A 103 4.21 2.94 -1.72
N ILE A 104 4.18 3.19 -3.02
CA ILE A 104 4.63 2.22 -4.02
C ILE A 104 6.09 2.54 -4.30
N GLU A 105 6.97 1.58 -4.06
CA GLU A 105 8.38 1.70 -4.36
C GLU A 105 8.72 0.94 -5.63
N VAL A 106 9.69 1.46 -6.38
CA VAL A 106 10.38 0.72 -7.44
C VAL A 106 11.86 0.66 -7.10
N GLN A 107 12.42 -0.54 -7.03
CA GLN A 107 13.81 -0.82 -6.66
C GLN A 107 14.21 -0.12 -5.34
N GLY A 108 13.32 -0.16 -4.34
CA GLY A 108 13.55 0.43 -3.01
C GLY A 108 13.48 1.96 -2.95
N SER A 109 13.15 2.64 -4.05
CA SER A 109 12.91 4.10 -4.08
C SER A 109 11.41 4.40 -4.15
N PRO A 110 10.89 5.38 -3.39
CA PRO A 110 9.51 5.84 -3.52
C PRO A 110 9.21 6.31 -4.94
N LEU A 111 8.15 5.74 -5.55
CA LEU A 111 7.63 6.17 -6.85
C LEU A 111 6.31 6.96 -6.69
N PHE A 112 5.46 6.54 -5.75
CA PHE A 112 4.17 7.16 -5.49
C PHE A 112 3.86 7.14 -4.01
N GLU A 113 3.25 8.22 -3.50
CA GLU A 113 2.66 8.26 -2.18
C GLU A 113 1.17 8.53 -2.28
N GLY A 114 0.38 7.80 -1.50
CA GLY A 114 -1.06 7.99 -1.41
C GLY A 114 -1.60 7.85 -0.01
N LYS A 115 -2.89 8.10 0.14
CA LYS A 115 -3.64 7.93 1.39
C LYS A 115 -4.99 7.31 1.10
N VAL A 116 -5.43 6.42 1.99
CA VAL A 116 -6.79 5.90 2.02
C VAL A 116 -7.43 6.31 3.34
N ASP A 117 -8.64 6.86 3.28
CA ASP A 117 -9.49 7.17 4.42
C ASP A 117 -10.66 6.18 4.45
N GLN A 118 -10.42 5.00 5.03
CA GLN A 118 -11.41 3.94 5.17
C GLN A 118 -11.35 3.36 6.58
N ASN A 119 -12.52 3.35 7.24
CA ASN A 119 -12.72 2.65 8.50
C ASN A 119 -12.76 1.15 8.23
N VAL A 120 -11.74 0.46 8.70
CA VAL A 120 -11.65 -1.00 8.68
C VAL A 120 -11.60 -1.48 10.11
N ASN A 121 -12.38 -2.51 10.38
CA ASN A 121 -12.48 -3.13 11.68
C ASN A 121 -12.62 -4.63 11.47
N LEU A 122 -11.57 -5.38 11.85
CA LEU A 122 -11.44 -6.81 11.62
C LEU A 122 -11.27 -7.52 12.97
N GLY A 123 -12.19 -8.43 13.26
CA GLY A 123 -12.00 -9.51 14.23
C GLY A 123 -11.00 -10.56 13.72
N GLN A 124 -10.80 -11.62 14.51
CA GLN A 124 -9.90 -12.71 14.12
C GLN A 124 -10.42 -13.43 12.88
N GLY A 125 -9.57 -13.62 11.88
CA GLY A 125 -9.89 -14.30 10.62
C GLY A 125 -10.74 -13.47 9.65
N GLU A 126 -11.17 -12.28 10.02
CA GLU A 126 -11.95 -11.41 9.15
C GLU A 126 -11.06 -10.71 8.11
N SER A 127 -11.63 -10.44 6.94
CA SER A 127 -10.98 -9.68 5.87
C SER A 127 -11.81 -8.49 5.41
N ALA A 128 -11.13 -7.44 4.94
CA ALA A 128 -11.74 -6.33 4.22
C ALA A 128 -11.01 -6.06 2.90
N ILE A 129 -11.74 -5.52 1.92
CA ILE A 129 -11.18 -5.00 0.68
C ILE A 129 -11.04 -3.48 0.80
N VAL A 130 -9.83 -2.99 0.56
CA VAL A 130 -9.49 -1.57 0.56
C VAL A 130 -9.01 -1.15 -0.82
N PRO A 131 -9.78 -0.31 -1.55
CA PRO A 131 -9.34 0.22 -2.82
C PRO A 131 -8.28 1.31 -2.64
N MET A 132 -7.19 1.18 -3.39
CA MET A 132 -6.11 2.17 -3.50
C MET A 132 -5.99 2.60 -4.95
N THR A 133 -5.67 3.86 -5.22
CA THR A 133 -5.45 4.37 -6.57
C THR A 133 -4.09 5.02 -6.66
N PHE A 134 -3.36 4.76 -7.73
CA PHE A 134 -2.05 5.37 -7.93
C PHE A 134 -1.98 6.06 -9.28
N LYS A 135 -1.17 7.11 -9.34
CA LYS A 135 -0.81 7.81 -10.58
C LYS A 135 0.60 8.38 -10.40
N ALA A 136 1.56 7.80 -11.12
CA ALA A 136 2.96 8.16 -11.01
C ALA A 136 3.56 8.44 -12.39
N ASN A 137 4.46 9.43 -12.47
CA ASN A 137 5.33 9.58 -13.63
C ASN A 137 6.57 8.70 -13.42
N ILE A 138 6.72 7.65 -14.24
CA ILE A 138 7.85 6.69 -14.16
C ILE A 138 9.05 7.09 -15.02
N PHE A 139 9.02 8.25 -15.67
CA PHE A 139 10.06 8.65 -16.63
C PHE A 139 11.47 8.66 -16.06
N ASN A 140 11.68 9.29 -14.89
CA ASN A 140 13.01 9.37 -14.30
C ASN A 140 13.54 7.97 -13.90
N LYS A 141 12.67 7.11 -13.36
CA LYS A 141 13.03 5.73 -13.01
C LYS A 141 13.36 4.88 -14.23
N ALA A 142 12.60 5.04 -15.31
CA ALA A 142 12.87 4.38 -16.58
C ALA A 142 14.19 4.87 -17.21
N LYS A 143 14.47 6.17 -17.13
CA LYS A 143 15.73 6.75 -17.61
C LYS A 143 16.94 6.25 -16.82
N GLU A 144 16.86 6.19 -15.49
CA GLU A 144 17.93 5.71 -14.60
C GLU A 144 18.36 4.28 -14.92
N ASN A 145 17.40 3.41 -15.28
CA ASN A 145 17.63 1.99 -15.54
C ASN A 145 17.79 1.63 -17.02
N GLY A 146 17.63 2.61 -17.92
CA GLY A 146 17.41 2.39 -19.34
C GLY A 146 15.97 1.94 -19.61
N PHE A 147 15.31 2.62 -20.57
CA PHE A 147 13.87 2.44 -20.82
C PHE A 147 13.49 0.99 -21.13
N GLU A 148 14.23 0.32 -22.02
CA GLU A 148 13.95 -1.05 -22.42
C GLU A 148 14.02 -2.01 -21.24
N ASN A 149 15.14 -2.00 -20.51
CA ASN A 149 15.32 -2.83 -19.32
C ASN A 149 14.28 -2.54 -18.25
N PHE A 150 13.98 -1.26 -18.00
CA PHE A 150 12.99 -0.87 -17.02
C PHE A 150 11.59 -1.38 -17.37
N PHE A 151 11.16 -1.24 -18.62
CA PHE A 151 9.83 -1.69 -19.04
C PHE A 151 9.73 -3.21 -19.09
N ASP A 152 10.80 -3.88 -19.49
CA ASP A 152 10.86 -5.34 -19.46
C ASP A 152 10.81 -5.86 -18.01
N GLU A 153 11.57 -5.24 -17.10
CA GLU A 153 11.50 -5.53 -15.66
C GLU A 153 10.12 -5.22 -15.06
N LEU A 154 9.52 -4.11 -15.47
CA LEU A 154 8.25 -3.65 -14.95
C LEU A 154 7.09 -4.51 -15.44
N PHE A 155 7.03 -4.87 -16.72
CA PHE A 155 5.82 -5.45 -17.30
C PHE A 155 5.93 -6.94 -17.66
N ASN A 156 7.12 -7.44 -17.94
CA ASN A 156 7.32 -8.81 -18.44
C ASN A 156 7.99 -9.71 -17.40
N LYS A 157 8.93 -9.18 -16.61
CA LYS A 157 9.62 -9.93 -15.57
C LYS A 157 8.87 -9.86 -14.25
N LYS A 158 9.01 -10.93 -13.47
CA LYS A 158 8.45 -11.07 -12.12
C LYS A 158 9.54 -11.01 -11.06
N SER A 159 10.49 -10.10 -11.24
CA SER A 159 11.63 -9.93 -10.36
C SER A 159 11.17 -9.61 -8.94
N GLU A 160 11.62 -10.41 -7.97
CA GLU A 160 11.31 -10.18 -6.56
C GLU A 160 11.85 -8.82 -6.11
N GLY A 161 11.08 -8.10 -5.28
CA GLY A 161 11.52 -6.80 -4.75
C GLY A 161 11.53 -5.64 -5.76
N PHE A 162 11.23 -5.87 -7.04
CA PHE A 162 11.24 -4.79 -8.03
C PHE A 162 10.19 -3.72 -7.74
N ILE A 163 8.98 -4.14 -7.31
CA ILE A 163 7.95 -3.25 -6.77
C ILE A 163 7.54 -3.73 -5.40
N ALA A 164 7.58 -2.82 -4.42
CA ALA A 164 7.13 -3.07 -3.06
C ALA A 164 6.00 -2.11 -2.67
N LEU A 165 5.09 -2.61 -1.82
CA LEU A 165 4.08 -1.81 -1.15
C LEU A 165 4.49 -1.59 0.31
N LYS A 166 4.54 -0.32 0.69
CA LYS A 166 4.70 0.11 2.07
C LYS A 166 3.45 0.82 2.54
N ILE A 167 3.08 0.64 3.80
CA ILE A 167 1.96 1.36 4.42
C ILE A 167 2.36 1.99 5.75
N LYS A 168 1.61 3.01 6.16
CA LYS A 168 1.70 3.68 7.45
C LYS A 168 0.28 3.79 8.01
N PRO A 169 -0.18 2.79 8.78
CA PRO A 169 -1.55 2.77 9.29
C PRO A 169 -1.78 3.84 10.36
N SER A 170 -3.04 4.15 10.62
CA SER A 170 -3.44 5.03 11.72
C SER A 170 -4.65 4.51 12.47
N ILE A 171 -4.73 4.91 13.73
CA ILE A 171 -5.92 4.74 14.57
C ILE A 171 -6.48 6.10 14.95
N ASN A 172 -7.80 6.25 14.98
CA ASN A 172 -8.45 7.45 15.46
C ASN A 172 -8.58 7.41 16.99
N ILE A 173 -8.07 8.44 17.65
CA ILE A 173 -8.18 8.63 19.09
C ILE A 173 -8.78 10.02 19.32
N ALA A 174 -9.97 10.06 19.90
CA ALA A 174 -10.67 11.31 20.24
C ALA A 174 -10.75 12.28 19.03
N GLY A 175 -11.00 11.76 17.84
CA GLY A 175 -11.09 12.55 16.61
C GLY A 175 -9.76 12.79 15.89
N GLN A 176 -8.62 12.41 16.46
CA GLN A 176 -7.31 12.59 15.83
C GLN A 176 -6.72 11.26 15.32
N ASN A 177 -6.23 11.24 14.09
CA ASN A 177 -5.54 10.07 13.53
C ASN A 177 -4.09 10.04 14.01
N ILE A 178 -3.75 9.01 14.78
CA ILE A 178 -2.39 8.72 15.23
C ILE A 178 -1.79 7.66 14.32
N TYR A 179 -0.76 8.03 13.56
CA TYR A 179 -0.06 7.15 12.63
C TYR A 179 1.00 6.29 13.31
N TYR A 180 1.25 5.10 12.76
CA TYR A 180 2.46 4.31 13.06
C TYR A 180 3.72 5.17 12.88
N PRO A 181 4.79 5.02 13.66
CA PRO A 181 5.96 5.91 13.55
C PRO A 181 6.62 5.88 12.16
N SER A 182 6.76 4.70 11.56
CA SER A 182 7.40 4.51 10.26
C SER A 182 6.45 3.93 9.21
N TYR A 183 6.90 3.82 7.96
CA TYR A 183 6.29 2.91 7.01
C TYR A 183 6.71 1.47 7.32
N ILE A 184 5.82 0.52 7.07
CA ILE A 184 6.07 -0.92 7.13
C ILE A 184 5.92 -1.50 5.73
N THR A 185 6.85 -2.38 5.33
CA THR A 185 6.74 -3.10 4.06
C THR A 185 5.77 -4.25 4.24
N VAL A 186 4.65 -4.21 3.54
CA VAL A 186 3.58 -5.21 3.65
C VAL A 186 3.60 -6.21 2.51
N ASP A 187 4.19 -5.83 1.36
CA ASP A 187 4.40 -6.76 0.27
C ASP A 187 5.66 -6.38 -0.51
N LYS A 188 6.68 -7.25 -0.49
CA LYS A 188 7.92 -7.10 -1.26
C LYS A 188 7.78 -7.55 -2.72
N ASN A 189 6.76 -8.36 -3.02
CA ASN A 189 6.51 -8.93 -4.32
C ASN A 189 5.21 -8.38 -4.92
N PHE A 190 4.85 -7.16 -4.52
CA PHE A 190 3.62 -6.50 -4.93
C PHE A 190 3.50 -6.45 -6.45
N GLY A 191 4.59 -6.09 -7.15
CA GLY A 191 4.63 -6.07 -8.60
C GLY A 191 4.25 -7.41 -9.23
N LYS A 192 4.90 -8.51 -8.80
CA LYS A 192 4.60 -9.86 -9.28
C LYS A 192 3.11 -10.19 -9.14
N LYS A 193 2.50 -9.90 -7.98
CA LYS A 193 1.07 -10.15 -7.75
C LYS A 193 0.16 -9.30 -8.64
N LEU A 194 0.51 -8.04 -8.87
CA LEU A 194 -0.22 -7.18 -9.81
C LEU A 194 -0.22 -7.80 -11.23
N PHE A 195 0.95 -8.23 -11.71
CA PHE A 195 1.10 -8.80 -13.07
C PHE A 195 0.48 -10.17 -13.24
N ASP A 196 0.51 -11.02 -12.20
CA ASP A 196 -0.20 -12.30 -12.19
C ASP A 196 -1.73 -12.11 -12.37
N LEU A 197 -2.27 -10.96 -11.95
CA LEU A 197 -3.69 -10.61 -12.10
C LEU A 197 -4.02 -9.90 -13.42
N PHE A 198 -3.11 -9.12 -14.01
CA PHE A 198 -3.30 -8.60 -15.38
C PHE A 198 -3.20 -9.66 -16.48
N GLY A 199 -2.53 -10.78 -16.16
CA GLY A 199 -2.24 -11.84 -17.10
C GLY A 199 -3.44 -12.72 -17.46
N LYS A 200 -4.46 -12.74 -16.59
CA LYS A 200 -5.72 -13.47 -16.77
C LYS A 200 -6.75 -12.62 -17.49
#